data_AF-A0A917CZE7-F1
#
_entry.id   AF-A0A917CZE7-F1
#
_cell.length_a   1.000
_cell.length_b   1.000
_cell.length_c   1.000
_cell.angle_alpha   90.00
_cell.angle_beta   90.00
_cell.angle_gamma   90.00
#
_symmetry.space_group_name_H-M   'P 1'
#
loop_
_entity.id
_entity.type
_entity.pdbx_description
1 polymer ?
#
loop_
_entity_poly.entity_id
_entity_poly.type
_entity_poly.pdbx_seq_one_letter_code
_entity_poly.pdbx_strand_id
1 'polypeptide(L)'
;MKKSIMLFKGLSAGDHLILVGHIYETTVTLVKYLTKFNISYTLVHSTSITSIADAVKPQTRAILMESPTSFTFDVVNIPDVTALAKAKGIRTIIDNSWATPLFLKPLDGV
;
A
#
# COMPACT_ATOMS: atom_id res chain seq x y z
N MET A 1 9.48 -0.16 -12.37
CA MET A 1 8.76 0.59 -13.44
C MET A 1 7.22 0.53 -13.34
N LYS A 2 6.60 -0.39 -12.58
CA LYS A 2 5.12 -0.56 -12.55
C LYS A 2 4.36 0.22 -11.45
N LYS A 3 4.94 0.43 -10.26
CA LYS A 3 4.24 1.10 -9.12
C LYS A 3 4.00 2.60 -9.29
N SER A 4 4.95 3.33 -9.86
CA SER A 4 4.83 4.77 -10.10
C SER A 4 3.63 5.10 -10.99
N ILE A 5 3.47 4.38 -12.10
CA ILE A 5 2.33 4.55 -13.02
C ILE A 5 1.00 4.31 -12.30
N MET A 6 0.93 3.30 -11.42
CA MET A 6 -0.29 2.99 -10.67
C MET A 6 -0.65 4.10 -9.68
N LEU A 7 0.33 4.69 -9.00
CA LEU A 7 0.08 5.81 -8.10
C LEU A 7 -0.38 7.06 -8.86
N PHE A 8 0.29 7.42 -9.95
CA PHE A 8 -0.08 8.60 -10.75
C PHE A 8 -1.42 8.46 -11.47
N LYS A 9 -1.78 7.26 -11.95
CA LYS A 9 -3.09 7.01 -12.59
C LYS A 9 -4.21 6.80 -11.56
N GLY A 10 -3.87 6.26 -10.40
CA GLY A 10 -4.83 5.84 -9.39
C GLY A 10 -5.30 6.96 -8.48
N LEU A 11 -4.47 7.97 -8.23
CA LEU A 11 -4.75 9.01 -7.23
C LEU A 11 -5.00 10.37 -7.88
N SER A 12 -5.87 11.15 -7.27
CA SER A 12 -6.20 12.53 -7.64
C SER A 12 -5.93 13.47 -6.47
N ALA A 13 -5.88 14.78 -6.75
CA ALA A 13 -5.73 15.79 -5.71
C ALA A 13 -6.84 15.66 -4.64
N GLY A 14 -6.45 15.70 -3.37
CA GLY A 14 -7.33 15.47 -2.21
C GLY A 14 -7.35 14.02 -1.71
N ASP A 15 -6.81 13.06 -2.48
CA ASP A 15 -6.78 11.66 -2.06
C ASP A 15 -5.77 11.40 -0.94
N HIS A 16 -5.97 10.27 -0.26
CA HIS A 16 -5.08 9.72 0.75
C HIS A 16 -4.62 8.31 0.40
N LEU A 17 -3.32 8.04 0.59
CA LEU A 17 -2.66 6.76 0.39
C LEU A 17 -2.17 6.21 1.74
N ILE A 18 -2.37 4.91 2.00
CA ILE A 18 -1.74 4.23 3.14
C ILE A 18 -0.58 3.40 2.64
N LEU A 19 0.56 3.52 3.32
CA LEU A 19 1.75 2.69 3.13
C LEU A 19 1.87 1.73 4.30
N VAL A 20 1.92 0.42 4.03
CA VAL A 20 1.97 -0.64 5.05
C VAL A 20 3.37 -1.26 5.13
N GLY A 21 3.90 -1.34 6.34
CA GLY A 21 5.18 -1.95 6.67
C GLY A 21 6.39 -1.07 6.37
N HIS A 22 7.57 -1.67 6.47
CA HIS A 22 8.82 -1.04 6.06
C HIS A 22 8.96 -1.14 4.54
N ILE A 23 8.46 -0.13 3.82
CA ILE A 23 8.49 -0.11 2.36
C ILE A 23 9.85 0.39 1.85
N TYR A 24 10.27 -0.08 0.68
CA TYR A 24 11.48 0.41 0.03
C TYR A 24 11.52 1.95 -0.07
N GLU A 25 12.63 2.56 0.36
CA GLU A 25 12.77 4.01 0.58
C GLU A 25 12.46 4.87 -0.66
N THR A 26 12.80 4.39 -1.86
CA THR A 26 12.46 5.14 -3.09
C THR A 26 10.95 5.26 -3.30
N THR A 27 10.15 4.31 -2.80
CA THR A 27 8.68 4.39 -2.80
C THR A 27 8.20 5.47 -1.85
N VAL A 28 8.78 5.54 -0.65
CA VAL A 28 8.47 6.57 0.35
C VAL A 28 8.81 7.95 -0.20
N THR A 29 9.97 8.09 -0.84
CA THR A 29 10.38 9.34 -1.51
C THR A 29 9.40 9.75 -2.62
N LEU A 30 8.96 8.81 -3.47
CA LEU A 30 7.96 9.07 -4.50
C LEU A 30 6.62 9.53 -3.90
N VAL A 31 6.14 8.85 -2.86
CA VAL A 31 4.87 9.20 -2.21
C VAL A 31 4.98 10.56 -1.51
N LYS A 32 6.12 10.86 -0.90
CA LYS A 32 6.41 12.20 -0.38
C LYS A 32 6.37 13.24 -1.49
N TYR A 33 6.87 12.95 -2.69
CA TYR A 33 6.75 13.85 -3.84
C TYR A 33 5.29 14.08 -4.27
N LEU A 34 4.41 13.07 -4.14
CA LEU A 34 2.99 13.21 -4.47
C LEU A 34 2.24 14.25 -3.61
N THR A 35 2.76 14.61 -2.44
CA THR A 35 2.21 15.70 -1.62
C THR A 35 2.16 17.04 -2.35
N LYS A 36 3.06 17.27 -3.32
CA LYS A 36 3.02 18.46 -4.20
C LYS A 36 1.78 18.53 -5.09
N PHE A 37 1.10 17.39 -5.32
CA PHE A 37 -0.15 17.30 -6.08
C PHE A 37 -1.37 17.21 -5.17
N ASN A 38 -1.25 17.65 -3.90
CA ASN A 38 -2.29 17.57 -2.88
C ASN A 38 -2.76 16.13 -2.58
N ILE A 39 -1.88 15.15 -2.74
CA ILE A 39 -2.13 13.76 -2.33
C ILE A 39 -1.46 13.53 -0.97
N SER A 40 -2.24 13.21 0.04
CA SER A 40 -1.76 12.93 1.39
C SER A 40 -1.43 11.46 1.58
N TYR A 41 -0.64 11.12 2.59
CA TYR A 41 -0.36 9.73 2.91
C TYR A 41 -0.18 9.49 4.41
N THR A 42 -0.33 8.24 4.84
CA THR A 42 0.02 7.75 6.18
C THR A 42 0.92 6.53 6.03
N LEU A 43 2.05 6.54 6.73
CA LEU A 43 2.97 5.41 6.81
C LEU A 43 2.69 4.63 8.10
N VAL A 44 2.33 3.37 7.97
CA VAL A 44 2.06 2.44 9.07
C VAL A 44 3.18 1.42 9.08
N HIS A 45 4.13 1.54 10.01
CA HIS A 45 5.27 0.61 10.11
C HIS A 45 4.87 -0.79 10.57
N SER A 46 3.72 -0.93 11.24
CA SER A 46 3.17 -2.20 11.69
C SER A 46 2.43 -2.93 10.55
N THR A 47 2.48 -4.27 10.56
CA THR A 47 1.66 -5.13 9.68
C THR A 47 0.31 -5.51 10.30
N SER A 48 0.01 -5.04 11.53
CA SER A 48 -1.26 -5.32 12.20
C SER A 48 -2.44 -4.67 11.49
N ILE A 49 -3.50 -5.44 11.29
CA ILE A 49 -4.74 -4.96 10.66
C ILE A 49 -5.38 -3.81 11.44
N THR A 50 -5.24 -3.78 12.77
CA THR A 50 -5.76 -2.68 13.61
C THR A 50 -5.08 -1.36 13.27
N SER A 51 -3.75 -1.34 13.22
CA SER A 51 -2.98 -0.14 12.87
C SER A 51 -3.29 0.36 11.46
N ILE A 52 -3.55 -0.56 10.53
CA ILE A 52 -3.94 -0.22 9.16
C ILE A 52 -5.35 0.36 9.13
N ALA A 53 -6.29 -0.23 9.87
CA ALA A 53 -7.67 0.26 9.97
C ALA A 53 -7.75 1.66 10.59
N ASP A 54 -6.96 1.93 11.63
CA ASP A 54 -6.88 3.24 12.30
C ASP A 54 -6.32 4.34 11.40
N ALA A 55 -5.48 3.98 10.42
CA ALA A 55 -4.95 4.91 9.43
C ALA A 55 -5.95 5.27 8.32
N VAL A 56 -7.10 4.58 8.24
CA VAL A 56 -8.11 4.83 7.20
C VAL A 56 -8.86 6.14 7.46
N LYS A 57 -8.81 7.02 6.46
CA LYS A 57 -9.54 8.30 6.40
C LYS A 57 -10.62 8.28 5.31
N PRO A 58 -11.65 9.15 5.35
CA PRO A 58 -12.72 9.22 4.34
C PRO A 58 -12.22 9.36 2.89
N GLN A 59 -11.11 10.07 2.70
CA GLN A 59 -10.46 10.31 1.42
C GLN A 59 -9.42 9.24 1.05
N THR A 60 -9.31 8.14 1.79
CA THR A 60 -8.39 7.05 1.47
C THR A 60 -8.84 6.35 0.20
N ARG A 61 -7.95 6.27 -0.80
CA ARG A 61 -8.24 5.67 -2.11
C ARG A 61 -7.35 4.50 -2.48
N ALA A 62 -6.20 4.36 -1.83
CA ALA A 62 -5.33 3.22 -2.03
C ALA A 62 -4.59 2.80 -0.75
N ILE A 63 -4.27 1.51 -0.66
CA ILE A 63 -3.33 0.92 0.29
C ILE A 63 -2.21 0.26 -0.54
N LEU A 64 -0.97 0.71 -0.34
CA LEU A 64 0.22 0.10 -0.93
C LEU A 64 0.93 -0.71 0.15
N MET A 65 1.13 -1.99 -0.15
CA MET A 65 1.81 -2.95 0.72
C MET A 65 2.98 -3.61 -0.01
N GLU A 66 3.94 -4.10 0.77
CA GLU A 66 5.06 -4.91 0.31
C GLU A 66 5.12 -6.15 1.20
N SER A 67 5.23 -7.34 0.61
CA SER A 67 5.29 -8.59 1.37
C SER A 67 6.21 -9.61 0.70
N PRO A 68 7.30 -10.02 1.36
CA PRO A 68 7.85 -9.47 2.60
C PRO A 68 8.18 -7.97 2.49
N THR A 69 8.14 -7.23 3.62
CA THR A 69 8.53 -5.82 3.67
C THR A 69 10.02 -5.63 3.38
N SER A 70 10.40 -4.47 2.86
CA SER A 70 11.81 -4.09 2.77
C SER A 70 12.39 -3.92 4.19
N PHE A 71 13.66 -4.30 4.37
CA PHE A 71 14.44 -4.20 5.62
C PHE A 71 14.08 -5.20 6.73
N THR A 72 12.81 -5.31 7.13
CA THR A 72 12.41 -6.19 8.24
C THR A 72 11.92 -7.56 7.77
N PHE A 73 11.58 -7.70 6.49
CA PHE A 73 11.06 -8.94 5.90
C PHE A 73 9.80 -9.47 6.62
N ASP A 74 9.01 -8.56 7.19
CA ASP A 74 7.73 -8.91 7.80
C ASP A 74 6.74 -9.34 6.73
N VAL A 75 5.94 -10.35 7.04
CA VAL A 75 4.87 -10.82 6.15
C VAL A 75 3.60 -10.06 6.48
N VAL A 76 2.99 -9.47 5.46
CA VAL A 76 1.70 -8.78 5.60
C VAL A 76 0.57 -9.79 5.39
N ASN A 77 -0.45 -9.77 6.25
CA ASN A 77 -1.67 -10.56 6.04
C ASN A 77 -2.52 -9.91 4.92
N ILE A 78 -2.21 -10.27 3.67
CA ILE A 78 -2.86 -9.75 2.47
C ILE A 78 -4.37 -10.01 2.46
N PRO A 79 -4.89 -11.20 2.84
CA PRO A 79 -6.34 -11.43 2.93
C PRO A 79 -7.05 -10.42 3.84
N ASP A 80 -6.51 -10.14 5.03
CA ASP A 80 -7.12 -9.20 5.97
C ASP A 80 -7.12 -7.77 5.41
N VAL A 81 -6.00 -7.33 4.83
CA VAL A 81 -5.88 -5.98 4.27
C VAL A 81 -6.78 -5.80 3.05
N THR A 82 -6.89 -6.82 2.18
CA THR A 82 -7.78 -6.77 1.01
C THR A 82 -9.25 -6.82 1.42
N ALA A 83 -9.62 -7.59 2.44
CA ALA A 83 -10.97 -7.60 3.00
C ALA A 83 -11.36 -6.22 3.56
N LEU A 84 -10.48 -5.60 4.36
CA LEU A 84 -10.67 -4.24 4.89
C LEU A 84 -10.82 -3.22 3.76
N ALA A 85 -9.95 -3.28 2.76
CA ALA A 85 -9.97 -2.35 1.63
C ALA A 85 -11.25 -2.51 0.79
N LYS A 86 -11.64 -3.75 0.49
CA LYS A 86 -12.85 -4.07 -0.28
C LYS A 86 -14.12 -3.58 0.43
N ALA A 87 -14.22 -3.78 1.75
CA ALA A 87 -15.36 -3.29 2.54
C ALA A 87 -15.52 -1.76 2.50
N LYS A 88 -14.45 -1.03 2.20
CA LYS A 88 -14.42 0.44 2.14
C LYS A 88 -14.27 1.00 0.72
N GLY A 89 -14.28 0.16 -0.32
CA GLY A 89 -14.08 0.59 -1.70
C GLY A 89 -12.68 1.15 -2.00
N ILE A 90 -11.66 0.74 -1.24
CA ILE A 90 -10.27 1.19 -1.36
C ILE A 90 -9.51 0.22 -2.28
N ARG A 91 -8.65 0.75 -3.15
CA ARG A 91 -7.79 -0.07 -4.02
C ARG A 91 -6.59 -0.61 -3.26
N THR A 92 -6.23 -1.87 -3.47
CA THR A 92 -4.98 -2.45 -2.96
C THR A 92 -3.93 -2.50 -4.05
N ILE A 93 -2.69 -2.19 -3.68
CA ILE A 93 -1.50 -2.27 -4.54
C ILE A 93 -0.47 -3.07 -3.75
N ILE A 94 0.10 -4.11 -4.36
CA ILE A 94 1.16 -4.90 -3.74
C ILE A 94 2.43 -4.87 -4.59
N ASP A 95 3.54 -4.50 -3.95
CA ASP A 95 4.88 -4.68 -4.50
C ASP A 95 5.37 -6.09 -4.11
N ASN A 96 5.41 -6.97 -5.11
CA ASN A 96 5.80 -8.37 -4.97
C ASN A 96 7.24 -8.64 -5.44
N SER A 97 8.13 -7.64 -5.29
CA SER A 97 9.53 -7.77 -5.75
C SER A 97 10.30 -8.85 -4.98
N TRP A 98 10.03 -9.03 -3.68
CA TRP A 98 10.73 -9.99 -2.84
C TRP A 98 10.22 -11.43 -2.98
N ALA A 99 8.91 -11.66 -2.86
CA ALA A 99 8.35 -13.01 -2.97
C ALA A 99 8.28 -13.49 -4.43
N THR A 100 8.27 -12.60 -5.43
CA THR A 100 8.14 -12.93 -6.85
C THR A 100 6.82 -13.65 -7.19
N PRO A 101 6.45 -13.80 -8.48
CA PRO A 101 5.25 -14.55 -8.86
C PRO A 101 5.32 -16.05 -8.53
N LEU A 102 6.51 -16.58 -8.20
CA LEU A 102 6.69 -17.98 -7.87
C LEU A 102 6.15 -18.32 -6.48
N PHE A 103 6.41 -17.46 -5.49
CA PHE A 103 6.03 -17.72 -4.09
C PHE A 103 4.78 -16.97 -3.65
N LEU A 104 4.42 -15.88 -4.33
CA LEU A 104 3.20 -15.13 -4.05
C LEU A 104 2.49 -14.76 -5.35
N LYS A 105 1.24 -15.20 -5.48
CA LYS A 105 0.35 -14.86 -6.61
C LYS A 105 -0.77 -13.95 -6.13
N PRO A 106 -0.53 -12.64 -5.99
CA PRO A 106 -1.44 -11.74 -5.31
C PRO A 106 -2.79 -11.53 -6.02
N LEU A 107 -2.92 -11.98 -7.28
CA LEU A 107 -4.14 -11.84 -8.08
C LEU A 107 -5.00 -13.11 -8.12
N ASP A 108 -4.49 -14.25 -7.62
CA ASP A 108 -5.17 -15.56 -7.71
C ASP A 108 -6.19 -15.76 -6.57
N GLY A 109 -6.70 -14.68 -5.96
CA GLY A 109 -7.69 -14.73 -4.89
C GLY A 109 -7.07 -14.97 -3.51
N VAL A 110 -6.00 -14.23 -3.19
CA VAL A 110 -5.57 -13.99 -1.80
C VAL A 110 -6.62 -13.16 -1.08
#